data_AF-A0A1B6KN14-F1
#
_entry.id   AF-A0A1B6KN14-F1
#
_cell.length_a   1.000
_cell.length_b   1.000
_cell.length_c   1.000
_cell.angle_alpha   90.00
_cell.angle_beta   90.00
_cell.angle_gamma   90.00
#
_symmetry.space_group_name_H-M   'P 1'
#
loop_
_entity.id
_entity.type
_entity.pdbx_description
1 polymer ?
#
loop_
_entity_poly.entity_id
_entity_poly.type
_entity_poly.pdbx_seq_one_letter_code
_entity_poly.pdbx_strand_id
1 'polypeptide(L)'
;MPVNTWFLLRVFLVVGLLSLFLLLELLVERSDFDLLVPHSQTEHVDVSTSPPTGFLVDTKGCRIPDLDPMDESIRRFIHEEPRLNCEQHYGPALVDSDLTSLRVNPVALAHYNVSDPSLLHCCFLPFWRVEVAESATGEYPTDVDTRVKYARECIEFNETVIVKDEFVKVVCLFNNESIYLDYHAFTPAKRTVKELPTLGEEDAVSVLMLGIDAVSRLNFHRQMPLTVKFLKTNLSAVEMLGYNKVEDNTFPNLVPVLTGLSVDELKRSCWTNAKSVFDGCHFVWDDFSAAGYETAFGEDASWMGIFNYLKSGFRKQPTDYYMNVFNKVSEDKIGFEKRLNAKLCTGPRKTIQALLNYIYKFANTMKDSLSFGFFWGASLTHDYLNLPKNGDEDHRHLLESLYNEGLLNRTVLIVMSDHGIRWGEIRSTYQGYLEERLPFLYVSYPDWFKVKYTTAVANLKKNARRLTTPYDLHKILLDLTNLTRLDKEVLKERTEELHKSGSTPRGISLFLPIPEDRTCPG
;
A
#
# COMPACT_ATOMS: atom_id res chain seq x y z
N MET A 1 -73.02 6.70 32.14
CA MET A 1 -72.10 5.66 32.65
C MET A 1 -70.88 6.38 33.20
N PRO A 2 -70.58 6.29 34.51
CA PRO A 2 -69.47 7.04 35.07
C PRO A 2 -68.17 6.37 34.63
N VAL A 3 -67.34 7.12 33.90
CA VAL A 3 -65.98 6.70 33.57
C VAL A 3 -65.25 6.55 34.89
N ASN A 4 -64.87 5.31 35.22
CA ASN A 4 -64.23 4.98 36.47
C ASN A 4 -62.87 5.68 36.50
N THR A 5 -62.81 6.83 37.16
CA THR A 5 -61.62 7.69 37.28
C THR A 5 -60.42 6.92 37.85
N TRP A 6 -60.68 5.87 38.64
CA TRP A 6 -59.67 4.95 39.14
C TRP A 6 -59.01 4.09 38.06
N PHE A 7 -59.71 3.78 36.97
CA PHE A 7 -59.13 3.02 35.85
C PHE A 7 -58.15 3.89 35.06
N LEU A 8 -58.53 5.12 34.75
CA LEU A 8 -57.64 6.07 34.06
C LEU A 8 -56.41 6.39 34.93
N LEU A 9 -56.58 6.57 36.25
CA LEU A 9 -55.45 6.82 37.15
C LEU A 9 -54.46 5.66 37.16
N ARG A 10 -54.94 4.41 37.12
CA ARG A 10 -54.08 3.21 37.04
C ARG A 10 -53.35 3.11 35.71
N VAL A 11 -54.01 3.44 34.60
CA VAL A 11 -53.36 3.44 33.27
C VAL A 11 -52.26 4.51 33.22
N PHE A 12 -52.51 5.72 33.71
CA PHE A 12 -51.48 6.76 33.76
C PHE A 12 -50.33 6.42 34.71
N LEU A 13 -50.60 5.76 35.84
CA LEU A 13 -49.55 5.27 36.75
C LEU A 13 -48.69 4.19 36.09
N VAL A 14 -49.30 3.25 35.37
CA VAL A 14 -48.56 2.17 34.69
C VAL A 14 -47.74 2.70 33.53
N VAL A 15 -48.30 3.60 32.71
CA VAL A 15 -47.57 4.24 31.60
C VAL A 15 -46.45 5.14 32.16
N GLY A 16 -46.70 5.89 33.22
CA GLY A 16 -45.67 6.71 33.89
C GLY A 16 -44.53 5.86 34.46
N LEU A 17 -44.84 4.73 35.10
CA LEU A 17 -43.84 3.81 35.64
C LEU A 17 -43.03 3.12 34.53
N LEU A 18 -43.67 2.69 33.43
CA LEU A 18 -42.98 2.13 32.26
C LEU A 18 -42.07 3.16 31.57
N SER A 19 -42.51 4.41 31.47
CA SER A 19 -41.72 5.51 30.90
C SER A 19 -40.50 5.81 31.78
N LEU A 20 -40.68 5.80 33.11
CA LEU A 20 -39.60 6.00 34.07
C LEU A 20 -38.61 4.83 34.05
N PHE A 21 -39.08 3.59 33.86
CA PHE A 21 -38.24 2.40 33.76
C PHE A 21 -37.39 2.41 32.48
N LEU A 22 -37.98 2.78 31.33
CA LEU A 22 -37.24 2.96 30.07
C LEU A 22 -36.23 4.11 30.15
N LEU A 23 -36.57 5.22 30.84
CA LEU A 23 -35.63 6.30 31.11
C LEU A 23 -34.49 5.87 32.06
N LEU A 24 -34.78 5.02 33.04
CA LEU A 24 -33.77 4.44 33.92
C LEU A 24 -32.88 3.42 33.20
N GLU A 25 -33.41 2.57 32.33
CA GLU A 25 -32.60 1.66 31.50
C GLU A 25 -31.72 2.43 30.52
N LEU A 26 -32.23 3.49 29.87
CA LEU A 26 -31.43 4.37 29.02
C LEU A 26 -30.40 5.20 29.80
N LEU A 27 -30.67 5.53 31.07
CA LEU A 27 -29.70 6.19 31.95
C LEU A 27 -28.65 5.21 32.48
N VAL A 28 -29.01 3.94 32.72
CA VAL A 28 -28.11 2.88 33.16
C VAL A 28 -27.20 2.42 32.02
N GLU A 29 -27.72 2.25 30.79
CA GLU A 29 -26.89 2.02 29.60
C GLU A 29 -25.96 3.20 29.29
N ARG A 30 -26.34 4.42 29.70
CA ARG A 30 -25.49 5.61 29.55
C ARG A 30 -24.55 5.85 30.73
N SER A 31 -24.77 5.20 31.89
CA SER A 31 -23.95 5.35 33.09
C SER A 31 -22.95 4.22 33.32
N ASP A 32 -23.04 3.10 32.60
CA ASP A 32 -22.09 1.98 32.69
C ASP A 32 -21.01 1.98 31.59
N PHE A 33 -20.86 3.08 30.84
CA PHE A 33 -19.77 3.25 29.85
C PHE A 33 -18.78 4.37 30.19
N ASP A 34 -18.74 4.80 31.44
CA ASP A 34 -17.73 5.73 31.94
C ASP A 34 -17.43 5.39 33.41
N LEU A 35 -16.62 4.34 33.66
CA LEU A 35 -15.83 4.25 34.90
C LEU A 35 -14.73 3.17 34.80
N LEU A 36 -13.50 3.66 34.89
CA LEU A 36 -12.23 2.96 35.18
C LEU A 36 -11.45 2.37 34.00
N VAL A 37 -11.24 3.17 32.96
CA VAL A 37 -9.92 3.23 32.31
C VAL A 37 -9.18 4.40 32.96
N PRO A 38 -7.97 4.22 33.53
CA PRO A 38 -7.19 5.37 33.95
C PRO A 38 -7.04 6.27 32.72
N HIS A 39 -7.51 7.52 32.84
CA HIS A 39 -7.17 8.59 31.92
C HIS A 39 -5.64 8.75 31.96
N SER A 40 -4.94 7.88 31.25
CA SER A 40 -3.65 8.20 30.67
C SER A 40 -3.95 9.42 29.84
N GLN A 41 -3.39 10.54 30.26
CA GLN A 41 -3.36 11.76 29.50
C GLN A 41 -3.22 11.39 28.03
N THR A 42 -4.22 11.78 27.23
CA THR A 42 -4.02 11.99 25.82
C THR A 42 -2.90 13.01 25.73
N GLU A 43 -1.65 12.52 25.68
CA GLU A 43 -0.56 13.26 25.10
C GLU A 43 -1.01 13.53 23.68
N HIS A 44 -1.64 14.67 23.48
CA HIS A 44 -1.45 15.43 22.27
C HIS A 44 0.06 15.54 22.12
N VAL A 45 0.64 14.65 21.30
CA VAL A 45 2.00 14.81 20.83
C VAL A 45 1.96 16.05 19.96
N ASP A 46 2.21 17.18 20.59
CA ASP A 46 2.46 18.45 19.95
C ASP A 46 3.62 18.23 18.96
N VAL A 47 3.33 18.35 17.66
CA VAL A 47 4.31 18.16 16.58
C VAL A 47 5.17 19.43 16.44
N SER A 48 5.67 19.96 17.56
CA SER A 48 6.51 21.16 17.57
C SER A 48 7.64 21.18 18.60
N THR A 49 7.82 20.13 19.41
CA THR A 49 9.01 20.04 20.26
C THR A 49 10.02 19.08 19.65
N SER A 50 11.12 19.62 19.14
CA SER A 50 12.34 18.86 18.90
C SER A 50 12.65 17.98 20.11
N PRO A 51 13.07 16.71 19.93
CA PRO A 51 13.47 15.88 21.04
C PRO A 51 14.57 16.60 21.82
N PRO A 52 14.58 16.53 23.16
CA PRO A 52 15.45 17.36 24.01
C PRO A 52 16.95 17.21 23.73
N THR A 53 17.36 16.23 22.92
CA THR A 53 18.74 15.91 22.57
C THR A 53 19.14 16.28 21.13
N GLY A 54 18.23 16.75 20.27
CA GLY A 54 18.52 17.04 18.85
C GLY A 54 18.68 15.81 17.95
N PHE A 55 18.26 14.64 18.42
CA PHE A 55 18.33 13.36 17.70
C PHE A 55 16.95 12.68 17.61
N LEU A 56 16.63 12.13 16.44
CA LEU A 56 15.45 11.28 16.22
C LEU A 56 15.58 9.94 16.94
N VAL A 57 16.77 9.35 16.84
CA VAL A 57 17.20 8.13 17.52
C VAL A 57 18.44 8.49 18.32
N ASP A 58 18.38 8.31 19.64
CA ASP A 58 19.51 8.51 20.55
C ASP A 58 19.63 7.28 21.45
N THR A 59 20.37 6.29 20.95
CA THR A 59 20.56 5.01 21.62
C THR A 59 22.05 4.77 21.83
N LYS A 60 22.40 3.78 22.67
CA LYS A 60 23.80 3.45 22.93
C LYS A 60 24.57 3.07 21.66
N GLY A 61 23.92 2.35 20.74
CA GLY A 61 24.54 1.85 19.51
C GLY A 61 24.44 2.80 18.32
N CYS A 62 23.39 3.63 18.25
CA CYS A 62 23.12 4.48 17.09
C CYS A 62 22.56 5.84 17.48
N ARG A 63 23.02 6.88 16.76
CA ARG A 63 22.51 8.25 16.85
C ARG A 63 22.13 8.77 15.47
N ILE A 64 20.89 9.20 15.29
CA ILE A 64 20.38 9.77 14.05
C ILE A 64 19.91 11.20 14.35
N PRO A 65 20.51 12.24 13.74
CA PRO A 65 20.16 13.63 14.03
C PRO A 65 18.72 13.94 13.59
N ASP A 66 18.07 14.85 14.30
CA ASP A 66 16.77 15.41 13.88
C ASP A 66 17.01 16.65 13.01
N LEU A 67 17.01 16.44 11.69
CA LEU A 67 17.26 17.48 10.70
C LEU A 67 15.95 18.14 10.28
N ASP A 68 15.99 19.46 10.05
CA ASP A 68 14.87 20.21 9.48
C ASP A 68 14.63 19.77 8.02
N PRO A 69 13.41 19.33 7.66
CA PRO A 69 13.08 19.05 6.27
C PRO A 69 13.39 20.21 5.32
N MET A 70 13.33 21.47 5.78
CA MET A 70 13.53 22.69 4.98
C MET A 70 14.84 23.44 5.31
N ASP A 71 15.85 22.73 5.83
CA ASP A 71 17.16 23.32 6.17
C ASP A 71 17.76 24.18 5.03
N GLU A 72 18.37 25.30 5.41
CA GLU A 72 18.91 26.28 4.46
C GLU A 72 20.00 25.69 3.55
N SER A 73 20.73 24.66 4.00
CA SER A 73 21.78 24.00 3.22
C SER A 73 21.27 23.26 1.97
N ILE A 74 20.00 22.85 1.97
CA ILE A 74 19.36 22.12 0.86
C ILE A 74 18.25 22.90 0.16
N ARG A 75 17.90 24.09 0.66
CA ARG A 75 16.82 24.94 0.14
C ARG A 75 16.91 25.23 -1.36
N ARG A 76 18.12 25.40 -1.90
CA ARG A 76 18.36 25.62 -3.33
C ARG A 76 17.93 24.46 -4.25
N PHE A 77 17.76 23.26 -3.71
CA PHE A 77 17.33 22.08 -4.47
C PHE A 77 15.81 21.89 -4.44
N ILE A 78 15.12 22.55 -3.51
CA ILE A 78 13.68 22.47 -3.34
C ILE A 78 13.03 23.54 -4.21
N HIS A 79 12.13 23.12 -5.09
CA HIS A 79 11.36 24.03 -5.93
C HIS A 79 9.97 23.47 -6.21
N GLU A 80 9.09 24.35 -6.65
CA GLU A 80 7.77 23.98 -7.12
C GLU A 80 7.89 23.19 -8.43
N GLU A 81 7.29 22.00 -8.45
CA GLU A 81 7.15 21.20 -9.66
C GLU A 81 5.82 21.57 -10.35
N PRO A 82 5.81 21.84 -11.68
CA PRO A 82 4.57 22.05 -12.42
C PRO A 82 3.62 20.87 -12.27
N ARG A 83 2.31 21.17 -12.21
CA ARG A 83 1.28 20.14 -12.18
C ARG A 83 1.28 19.34 -13.48
N LEU A 84 1.33 18.02 -13.34
CA LEU A 84 1.21 17.08 -14.44
C LEU A 84 -0.27 16.92 -14.82
N ASN A 85 -0.62 17.29 -16.06
CA ASN A 85 -1.96 17.15 -16.61
C ASN A 85 -1.93 16.26 -17.86
N CYS A 86 -2.33 15.00 -17.70
CA CYS A 86 -2.34 14.03 -18.78
C CYS A 86 -3.49 14.27 -19.77
N GLU A 87 -4.67 14.72 -19.29
CA GLU A 87 -5.84 15.01 -20.13
C GLU A 87 -5.58 16.16 -21.11
N GLN A 88 -4.75 17.14 -20.75
CA GLN A 88 -4.43 18.27 -21.63
C GLN A 88 -3.81 17.81 -22.97
N HIS A 89 -3.04 16.73 -22.95
CA HIS A 89 -2.39 16.19 -24.15
C HIS A 89 -3.14 15.01 -24.76
N TYR A 90 -3.76 14.16 -23.94
CA TYR A 90 -4.42 12.93 -24.40
C TYR A 90 -5.90 13.12 -24.75
N GLY A 91 -6.55 14.13 -24.18
CA GLY A 91 -8.01 14.26 -24.11
C GLY A 91 -8.58 13.62 -22.84
N PRO A 92 -9.85 13.94 -22.49
CA PRO A 92 -10.56 13.34 -21.35
C PRO A 92 -10.88 11.86 -21.63
N ALA A 93 -11.12 11.07 -20.60
CA ALA A 93 -11.53 9.68 -20.77
C ALA A 93 -12.88 9.58 -21.51
N LEU A 94 -12.90 8.95 -22.69
CA LEU A 94 -14.16 8.61 -23.38
C LEU A 94 -14.85 7.42 -22.73
N VAL A 95 -14.08 6.49 -22.17
CA VAL A 95 -14.60 5.36 -21.39
C VAL A 95 -13.94 5.37 -20.02
N ASP A 96 -14.77 5.43 -18.99
CA ASP A 96 -14.36 5.33 -17.60
C ASP A 96 -14.60 3.92 -17.06
N SER A 97 -14.00 3.59 -15.91
CA SER A 97 -14.26 2.33 -15.22
C SER A 97 -14.54 2.54 -13.74
N ASP A 98 -15.50 1.81 -13.21
CA ASP A 98 -15.68 1.64 -11.76
C ASP A 98 -15.03 0.32 -11.27
N LEU A 99 -15.49 -0.21 -10.14
CA LEU A 99 -15.00 -1.48 -9.57
C LEU A 99 -15.16 -2.68 -10.52
N THR A 100 -16.19 -2.70 -11.36
CA THR A 100 -16.59 -3.89 -12.13
C THR A 100 -17.01 -3.60 -13.57
N SER A 101 -17.23 -2.35 -13.92
CA SER A 101 -17.86 -1.97 -15.18
C SER A 101 -17.06 -0.91 -15.94
N LEU A 102 -17.15 -0.97 -17.26
CA LEU A 102 -16.79 0.12 -18.18
C LEU A 102 -18.02 0.94 -18.50
N ARG A 103 -17.86 2.26 -18.65
CA ARG A 103 -18.94 3.19 -19.00
C ARG A 103 -18.46 4.24 -19.99
N VAL A 104 -19.22 4.45 -21.07
CA VAL A 104 -19.00 5.58 -21.98
C VAL A 104 -19.32 6.88 -21.26
N ASN A 105 -18.41 7.84 -21.30
CA ASN A 105 -18.55 9.15 -20.68
C ASN A 105 -19.24 10.13 -21.66
N PRO A 106 -20.52 10.48 -21.44
CA PRO A 106 -21.26 11.33 -22.37
C PRO A 106 -20.69 12.76 -22.43
N VAL A 107 -20.02 13.23 -21.38
CA VAL A 107 -19.42 14.57 -21.34
C VAL A 107 -18.19 14.65 -22.25
N ALA A 108 -17.47 13.54 -22.41
CA ALA A 108 -16.29 13.46 -23.27
C ALA A 108 -16.63 13.42 -24.77
N LEU A 109 -17.85 13.03 -25.16
CA LEU A 109 -18.24 12.87 -26.57
C LEU A 109 -17.96 14.11 -27.44
N ALA A 110 -18.21 15.30 -26.89
CA ALA A 110 -17.97 16.56 -27.58
C ALA A 110 -16.49 16.78 -27.92
N HIS A 111 -15.58 16.34 -27.05
CA HIS A 111 -14.14 16.43 -27.30
C HIS A 111 -13.71 15.58 -28.51
N TYR A 112 -14.37 14.43 -28.71
CA TYR A 112 -14.09 13.49 -29.79
C TYR A 112 -14.92 13.75 -31.06
N ASN A 113 -15.60 14.90 -31.15
CA ASN A 113 -16.47 15.26 -32.28
C ASN A 113 -17.56 14.22 -32.62
N VAL A 114 -18.03 13.48 -31.61
CA VAL A 114 -19.12 12.52 -31.78
C VAL A 114 -20.43 13.28 -31.80
N SER A 115 -20.98 13.52 -33.00
CA SER A 115 -22.23 14.26 -33.21
C SER A 115 -23.47 13.38 -33.07
N ASP A 116 -23.37 12.10 -33.42
CA ASP A 116 -24.42 11.10 -33.33
C ASP A 116 -23.90 9.86 -32.57
N PRO A 117 -24.28 9.67 -31.30
CA PRO A 117 -23.86 8.52 -30.50
C PRO A 117 -24.23 7.16 -31.09
N SER A 118 -25.21 7.08 -32.01
CA SER A 118 -25.56 5.81 -32.68
C SER A 118 -24.47 5.31 -33.64
N LEU A 119 -23.56 6.20 -34.05
CA LEU A 119 -22.42 5.90 -34.92
C LEU A 119 -21.13 5.65 -34.11
N LEU A 120 -21.22 5.70 -32.78
CA LEU A 120 -20.14 5.35 -31.87
C LEU A 120 -20.21 3.86 -31.52
N HIS A 121 -19.15 3.12 -31.84
CA HIS A 121 -19.02 1.71 -31.52
C HIS A 121 -17.83 1.53 -30.58
N CYS A 122 -18.10 1.14 -29.33
CA CYS A 122 -17.08 0.84 -28.34
C CYS A 122 -17.08 -0.66 -28.04
N CYS A 123 -15.88 -1.22 -27.95
CA CYS A 123 -15.70 -2.61 -27.57
C CYS A 123 -14.50 -2.75 -26.64
N PHE A 124 -14.51 -3.80 -25.82
CA PHE A 124 -13.35 -4.16 -25.02
C PHE A 124 -12.83 -5.56 -25.36
N LEU A 125 -11.51 -5.72 -25.29
CA LEU A 125 -10.79 -6.94 -25.60
C LEU A 125 -9.98 -7.36 -24.37
N PRO A 126 -10.37 -8.46 -23.70
CA PRO A 126 -9.59 -9.00 -22.59
C PRO A 126 -8.17 -9.39 -23.00
N PHE A 127 -7.24 -9.26 -22.07
CA PHE A 127 -5.87 -9.75 -22.23
C PHE A 127 -5.30 -10.24 -20.90
N TRP A 128 -4.35 -11.17 -20.97
CA TRP A 128 -3.76 -11.81 -19.80
C TRP A 128 -2.30 -12.20 -20.04
N ARG A 129 -1.59 -12.41 -18.92
CA ARG A 129 -0.21 -12.89 -18.91
C ARG A 129 -0.12 -14.33 -19.44
N VAL A 130 0.94 -14.63 -20.18
CA VAL A 130 1.22 -15.99 -20.67
C VAL A 130 2.29 -16.64 -19.79
N GLU A 131 1.93 -17.73 -19.12
CA GLU A 131 2.91 -18.53 -18.39
C GLU A 131 3.81 -19.35 -19.32
N VAL A 132 5.07 -19.54 -18.90
CA VAL A 132 6.07 -20.27 -19.69
C VAL A 132 6.51 -21.54 -18.94
N ALA A 133 6.61 -22.64 -19.70
CA ALA A 133 7.12 -23.91 -19.21
C ALA A 133 8.58 -23.80 -18.76
N GLU A 134 9.05 -24.79 -18.01
CA GLU A 134 10.40 -24.77 -17.47
C GLU A 134 11.45 -24.94 -18.58
N SER A 135 12.47 -24.08 -18.55
CA SER A 135 13.61 -24.15 -19.46
C SER A 135 14.60 -25.21 -18.99
N ALA A 136 15.03 -26.10 -19.91
CA ALA A 136 16.02 -27.13 -19.60
C ALA A 136 17.39 -26.55 -19.16
N THR A 137 17.70 -25.31 -19.55
CA THR A 137 18.92 -24.60 -19.13
C THR A 137 18.74 -23.80 -17.84
N GLY A 138 17.49 -23.60 -17.38
CA GLY A 138 17.16 -22.67 -16.30
C GLY A 138 17.28 -21.18 -16.68
N GLU A 139 17.66 -20.88 -17.92
CA GLU A 139 17.71 -19.51 -18.44
C GLU A 139 16.44 -19.15 -19.23
N TYR A 140 16.03 -17.90 -19.08
CA TYR A 140 14.84 -17.32 -19.71
C TYR A 140 15.18 -15.98 -20.39
N PRO A 141 14.45 -15.61 -21.44
CA PRO A 141 14.56 -14.29 -22.03
C PRO A 141 13.96 -13.21 -21.12
N THR A 142 14.42 -11.98 -21.28
CA THR A 142 14.00 -10.84 -20.44
C THR A 142 12.51 -10.48 -20.58
N ASP A 143 11.85 -10.96 -21.63
CA ASP A 143 10.44 -10.73 -21.87
C ASP A 143 9.53 -11.76 -21.20
N VAL A 144 10.07 -12.83 -20.60
CA VAL A 144 9.30 -14.00 -20.11
C VAL A 144 8.14 -13.60 -19.19
N ASP A 145 8.34 -12.57 -18.37
CA ASP A 145 7.38 -12.12 -17.38
C ASP A 145 6.31 -11.16 -17.91
N THR A 146 6.55 -10.59 -19.10
CA THR A 146 5.70 -9.57 -19.71
C THR A 146 4.99 -10.06 -20.98
N ARG A 147 5.04 -11.38 -21.24
CA ARG A 147 4.33 -11.98 -22.37
C ARG A 147 2.82 -11.88 -22.18
N VAL A 148 2.16 -11.39 -23.21
CA VAL A 148 0.72 -11.11 -23.21
C VAL A 148 0.00 -11.87 -24.32
N LYS A 149 -1.22 -12.30 -24.03
CA LYS A 149 -2.17 -12.83 -25.02
C LYS A 149 -3.48 -12.06 -24.92
N TYR A 150 -4.08 -11.79 -26.07
CA TYR A 150 -5.38 -11.15 -26.19
C TYR A 150 -6.46 -12.18 -26.50
N ALA A 151 -7.68 -11.89 -26.08
CA ALA A 151 -8.87 -12.54 -26.60
C ALA A 151 -8.98 -12.36 -28.13
N ARG A 152 -9.80 -13.19 -28.77
CA ARG A 152 -10.00 -13.14 -30.23
C ARG A 152 -11.12 -12.20 -30.65
N GLU A 153 -12.13 -12.04 -29.79
CA GLU A 153 -13.34 -11.30 -30.08
C GLU A 153 -13.40 -10.07 -29.18
N CYS A 154 -13.71 -8.92 -29.78
CA CYS A 154 -13.99 -7.70 -29.02
C CYS A 154 -15.45 -7.73 -28.58
N ILE A 155 -15.69 -7.45 -27.30
CA ILE A 155 -17.03 -7.46 -26.70
C ILE A 155 -17.59 -6.04 -26.80
N GLU A 156 -18.57 -5.85 -27.67
CA GLU A 156 -19.24 -4.58 -27.94
C GLU A 156 -20.12 -4.13 -26.76
N PHE A 157 -20.17 -2.82 -26.51
CA PHE A 157 -21.07 -2.20 -25.56
C PHE A 157 -21.41 -0.75 -25.95
N ASN A 158 -22.63 -0.31 -25.62
CA ASN A 158 -23.10 1.03 -26.00
C ASN A 158 -22.94 2.07 -24.89
N GLU A 159 -23.34 1.73 -23.66
CA GLU A 159 -23.32 2.67 -22.53
C GLU A 159 -22.49 2.14 -21.36
N THR A 160 -22.82 0.96 -20.85
CA THR A 160 -22.16 0.34 -19.70
C THR A 160 -22.09 -1.16 -19.89
N VAL A 161 -20.98 -1.77 -19.45
CA VAL A 161 -20.79 -3.22 -19.50
C VAL A 161 -20.00 -3.71 -18.30
N ILE A 162 -20.42 -4.85 -17.74
CA ILE A 162 -19.70 -5.53 -16.65
C ILE A 162 -18.51 -6.28 -17.25
N VAL A 163 -17.33 -6.06 -16.68
CA VAL A 163 -16.09 -6.73 -17.03
C VAL A 163 -15.79 -7.80 -15.99
N LYS A 164 -15.53 -9.03 -16.47
CA LYS A 164 -15.16 -10.18 -15.62
C LYS A 164 -13.67 -10.51 -15.68
N ASP A 165 -12.96 -9.90 -16.62
CA ASP A 165 -11.54 -10.09 -16.84
C ASP A 165 -10.73 -9.08 -16.02
N GLU A 166 -9.51 -9.47 -15.64
CA GLU A 166 -8.64 -8.60 -14.85
C GLU A 166 -8.15 -7.40 -15.66
N PHE A 167 -7.83 -7.59 -16.94
CA PHE A 167 -7.30 -6.54 -17.81
C PHE A 167 -8.00 -6.53 -19.15
N VAL A 168 -8.37 -5.33 -19.61
CA VAL A 168 -9.06 -5.13 -20.89
C VAL A 168 -8.49 -3.95 -21.64
N LYS A 169 -8.37 -4.10 -22.95
CA LYS A 169 -8.12 -3.02 -23.91
C LYS A 169 -9.47 -2.51 -24.41
N VAL A 170 -9.73 -1.21 -24.34
CA VAL A 170 -10.93 -0.57 -24.87
C VAL A 170 -10.57 0.17 -26.15
N VAL A 171 -11.39 0.02 -27.19
CA VAL A 171 -11.31 0.79 -28.43
C VAL A 171 -12.69 1.33 -28.75
N CYS A 172 -12.77 2.61 -29.14
CA CYS A 172 -13.99 3.16 -29.71
C CYS A 172 -13.74 3.72 -31.10
N LEU A 173 -14.70 3.46 -31.99
CA LEU A 173 -14.73 3.91 -33.35
C LEU A 173 -15.92 4.84 -33.57
N PHE A 174 -15.71 5.93 -34.29
CA PHE A 174 -16.77 6.81 -34.76
C PHE A 174 -16.70 6.84 -36.30
N ASN A 175 -17.82 6.54 -36.98
CA ASN A 175 -17.84 6.38 -38.44
C ASN A 175 -16.77 5.42 -38.98
N ASN A 176 -16.55 4.30 -38.28
CA ASN A 176 -15.51 3.30 -38.56
C ASN A 176 -14.05 3.79 -38.44
N GLU A 177 -13.81 4.99 -37.91
CA GLU A 177 -12.47 5.49 -37.60
C GLU A 177 -12.19 5.37 -36.09
N SER A 178 -11.01 4.83 -35.73
CA SER A 178 -10.61 4.71 -34.33
C SER A 178 -10.34 6.08 -33.72
N ILE A 179 -11.15 6.47 -32.74
CA ILE A 179 -11.03 7.78 -32.06
C ILE A 179 -10.50 7.67 -30.63
N TYR A 180 -10.54 6.47 -30.04
CA TYR A 180 -10.17 6.26 -28.64
C TYR A 180 -9.55 4.89 -28.40
N LEU A 181 -8.55 4.85 -27.53
CA LEU A 181 -7.87 3.64 -27.07
C LEU A 181 -7.51 3.83 -25.60
N ASP A 182 -7.91 2.90 -24.73
CA ASP A 182 -7.45 2.88 -23.34
C ASP A 182 -7.30 1.43 -22.84
N TYR A 183 -6.69 1.25 -21.67
CA TYR A 183 -6.54 -0.03 -21.01
C TYR A 183 -7.03 0.10 -19.57
N HIS A 184 -7.91 -0.79 -19.13
CA HIS A 184 -8.44 -0.78 -17.76
C HIS A 184 -8.04 -2.05 -17.02
N ALA A 185 -7.75 -1.88 -15.73
CA ALA A 185 -7.50 -2.97 -14.80
C ALA A 185 -8.65 -3.08 -13.79
N PHE A 186 -8.99 -4.32 -13.47
CA PHE A 186 -10.02 -4.75 -12.54
C PHE A 186 -9.46 -5.84 -11.65
N THR A 187 -10.16 -6.14 -10.56
CA THR A 187 -9.79 -7.21 -9.63
C THR A 187 -10.99 -8.12 -9.43
N PRO A 188 -11.40 -8.91 -10.44
CA PRO A 188 -12.54 -9.82 -10.28
C PRO A 188 -12.22 -10.84 -9.17
N ALA A 189 -13.19 -11.18 -8.33
CA ALA A 189 -13.01 -12.19 -7.29
C ALA A 189 -12.64 -13.55 -7.92
N LYS A 190 -11.46 -14.10 -7.59
CA LYS A 190 -10.93 -15.35 -8.17
C LYS A 190 -11.36 -16.58 -7.39
N ARG A 191 -11.42 -16.49 -6.07
CA ARG A 191 -12.01 -17.54 -5.23
C ARG A 191 -13.50 -17.23 -5.06
N THR A 192 -14.36 -18.19 -5.42
CA THR A 192 -15.70 -18.24 -4.80
C THR A 192 -15.43 -18.31 -3.31
N VAL A 193 -16.09 -17.48 -2.50
CA VAL A 193 -16.01 -17.45 -1.03
C VAL A 193 -16.10 -18.89 -0.50
N LYS A 194 -14.97 -19.60 -0.48
CA LYS A 194 -14.87 -20.96 0.03
C LYS A 194 -14.65 -20.73 1.49
N GLU A 195 -15.67 -21.15 2.25
CA GLU A 195 -15.63 -21.46 3.68
C GLU A 195 -14.31 -21.04 4.30
N LEU A 196 -14.33 -19.81 4.82
CA LEU A 196 -13.23 -19.20 5.56
C LEU A 196 -12.60 -20.28 6.44
N PRO A 197 -11.26 -20.45 6.42
CA PRO A 197 -10.63 -21.41 7.30
C PRO A 197 -11.09 -21.15 8.72
N THR A 198 -11.44 -22.22 9.44
CA THR A 198 -11.92 -22.28 10.82
C THR A 198 -10.91 -21.79 11.88
N LEU A 199 -10.01 -20.86 11.53
CA LEU A 199 -9.28 -20.03 12.48
C LEU A 199 -10.22 -18.90 12.90
N GLY A 200 -10.43 -18.73 14.20
CA GLY A 200 -11.37 -17.75 14.77
C GLY A 200 -11.27 -16.39 14.07
N GLU A 201 -12.28 -16.08 13.27
CA GLU A 201 -12.33 -14.94 12.34
C GLU A 201 -12.16 -13.58 13.01
N GLU A 202 -12.40 -13.51 14.32
CA GLU A 202 -12.30 -12.30 15.13
C GLU A 202 -10.85 -11.76 15.22
N ASP A 203 -9.83 -12.57 14.87
CA ASP A 203 -8.43 -12.32 15.22
C ASP A 203 -7.45 -12.32 14.04
N ALA A 204 -7.91 -12.08 12.81
CA ALA A 204 -7.03 -11.98 11.64
C ALA A 204 -7.13 -10.61 10.96
N VAL A 205 -6.02 -10.16 10.38
CA VAL A 205 -5.92 -8.90 9.63
C VAL A 205 -5.43 -9.15 8.21
N SER A 206 -5.97 -8.41 7.26
CA SER A 206 -5.35 -8.19 5.95
C SER A 206 -4.12 -7.30 6.10
N VAL A 207 -3.21 -7.36 5.13
CA VAL A 207 -2.02 -6.52 5.09
C VAL A 207 -1.94 -5.84 3.72
N LEU A 208 -1.86 -4.52 3.72
CA LEU A 208 -1.69 -3.72 2.51
C LEU A 208 -0.40 -2.92 2.62
N MET A 209 0.54 -3.19 1.72
CA MET A 209 1.82 -2.48 1.62
C MET A 209 1.82 -1.55 0.42
N LEU A 210 2.02 -0.27 0.69
CA LEU A 210 2.15 0.81 -0.30
C LEU A 210 3.58 1.33 -0.29
N GLY A 211 4.31 1.02 -1.34
CA GLY A 211 5.68 1.44 -1.55
C GLY A 211 5.78 2.68 -2.41
N ILE A 212 6.66 3.61 -2.03
CA ILE A 212 7.05 4.78 -2.84
C ILE A 212 8.56 4.75 -3.00
N ASP A 213 9.04 4.56 -4.21
CA ASP A 213 10.45 4.38 -4.55
C ASP A 213 11.27 5.66 -4.29
N ALA A 214 12.47 5.52 -3.72
CA ALA A 214 13.48 6.59 -3.63
C ALA A 214 13.09 7.86 -2.84
N VAL A 215 12.19 7.74 -1.86
CA VAL A 215 11.73 8.88 -1.05
C VAL A 215 12.24 8.76 0.39
N SER A 216 13.17 9.66 0.75
CA SER A 216 13.63 9.78 2.13
C SER A 216 12.47 10.23 3.04
N ARG A 217 12.60 9.97 4.34
CA ARG A 217 11.65 10.48 5.33
C ARG A 217 11.41 11.98 5.16
N LEU A 218 12.47 12.78 5.17
CA LEU A 218 12.34 14.24 5.09
C LEU A 218 11.82 14.69 3.72
N ASN A 219 12.16 14.00 2.63
CA ASN A 219 11.58 14.30 1.31
C ASN A 219 10.09 14.03 1.26
N PHE A 220 9.60 12.97 1.93
CA PHE A 220 8.17 12.71 2.07
C PHE A 220 7.44 13.83 2.81
N HIS A 221 8.01 14.31 3.93
CA HIS A 221 7.50 15.49 4.65
C HIS A 221 7.47 16.76 3.79
N ARG A 222 8.45 16.94 2.89
CA ARG A 222 8.52 18.10 1.99
C ARG A 222 7.53 18.03 0.83
N GLN A 223 7.52 16.90 0.11
CA GLN A 223 6.87 16.80 -1.20
C GLN A 223 5.49 16.19 -1.12
N MET A 224 5.20 15.40 -0.08
CA MET A 224 3.89 14.77 0.10
C MET A 224 3.23 15.10 1.46
N PRO A 225 3.14 16.38 1.84
CA PRO A 225 2.65 16.78 3.15
C PRO A 225 1.18 16.41 3.40
N LEU A 226 0.33 16.34 2.38
CA LEU A 226 -1.07 15.95 2.55
C LEU A 226 -1.18 14.48 2.93
N THR A 227 -0.41 13.63 2.24
CA THR A 227 -0.32 12.19 2.52
C THR A 227 0.24 11.92 3.91
N VAL A 228 1.35 12.59 4.26
CA VAL A 228 1.95 12.53 5.61
C VAL A 228 0.94 12.93 6.68
N LYS A 229 0.23 14.06 6.48
CA LYS A 229 -0.76 14.54 7.44
C LYS A 229 -1.87 13.53 7.65
N PHE A 230 -2.37 12.91 6.58
CA PHE A 230 -3.40 11.90 6.65
C PHE A 230 -2.94 10.66 7.44
N LEU A 231 -1.74 10.14 7.13
CA LEU A 231 -1.15 9.01 7.85
C LEU A 231 -1.03 9.28 9.35
N LYS A 232 -0.52 10.45 9.72
CA LYS A 232 -0.28 10.81 11.13
C LYS A 232 -1.57 11.14 11.89
N THR A 233 -2.48 11.90 11.27
CA THR A 233 -3.62 12.50 11.96
C THR A 233 -4.87 11.62 11.88
N ASN A 234 -5.17 11.09 10.70
CA ASN A 234 -6.38 10.31 10.46
C ASN A 234 -6.17 8.83 10.78
N LEU A 235 -4.99 8.29 10.42
CA LEU A 235 -4.69 6.86 10.61
C LEU A 235 -3.87 6.55 11.85
N SER A 236 -3.46 7.59 12.61
CA SER A 236 -2.60 7.46 13.79
C SER A 236 -1.38 6.54 13.56
N ALA A 237 -0.84 6.56 12.34
CA ALA A 237 0.21 5.64 11.91
C ALA A 237 1.50 5.88 12.69
N VAL A 238 2.16 4.80 13.10
CA VAL A 238 3.47 4.86 13.76
C VAL A 238 4.54 5.09 12.70
N GLU A 239 5.18 6.26 12.76
CA GLU A 239 6.35 6.59 11.94
C GLU A 239 7.62 5.97 12.56
N MET A 240 8.27 5.07 11.83
CA MET A 240 9.53 4.45 12.26
C MET A 240 10.70 5.38 11.93
N LEU A 241 11.00 6.29 12.85
CA LEU A 241 11.98 7.38 12.69
C LEU A 241 13.42 6.90 12.47
N GLY A 242 13.74 5.69 12.94
CA GLY A 242 15.04 5.05 12.77
C GLY A 242 15.09 3.97 11.70
N TYR A 243 14.10 3.91 10.79
CA TYR A 243 14.13 2.96 9.68
C TYR A 243 15.25 3.31 8.70
N ASN A 244 16.14 2.36 8.46
CA ASN A 244 17.36 2.56 7.70
C ASN A 244 17.47 1.48 6.61
N LYS A 245 17.89 1.91 5.42
CA LYS A 245 18.13 1.00 4.30
C LYS A 245 19.30 0.07 4.61
N VAL A 246 19.37 -1.10 3.98
CA VAL A 246 20.51 -2.02 4.12
C VAL A 246 21.55 -1.86 3.03
N GLU A 247 21.14 -1.39 1.85
CA GLU A 247 21.99 -1.31 0.67
C GLU A 247 21.60 -0.14 -0.24
N ASP A 248 22.24 -0.05 -1.40
CA ASP A 248 22.22 1.16 -2.21
C ASP A 248 20.85 1.41 -2.88
N ASN A 249 20.29 0.47 -3.66
CA ASN A 249 19.10 0.65 -4.51
C ASN A 249 17.89 -0.19 -4.06
N THR A 250 16.80 -0.14 -4.81
CA THR A 250 15.53 -0.83 -4.54
C THR A 250 15.65 -2.32 -4.31
N PHE A 251 16.28 -3.04 -5.23
CA PHE A 251 16.34 -4.50 -5.17
C PHE A 251 16.94 -5.04 -3.86
N PRO A 252 18.15 -4.64 -3.42
CA PRO A 252 18.73 -5.15 -2.18
C PRO A 252 18.07 -4.59 -0.91
N ASN A 253 17.23 -3.57 -0.99
CA ASN A 253 16.44 -3.08 0.15
C ASN A 253 15.09 -3.81 0.28
N LEU A 254 14.48 -4.23 -0.83
CA LEU A 254 13.20 -4.95 -0.81
C LEU A 254 13.34 -6.47 -0.76
N VAL A 255 14.42 -7.05 -1.29
CA VAL A 255 14.69 -8.49 -1.13
C VAL A 255 14.66 -8.92 0.35
N PRO A 256 15.32 -8.20 1.29
CA PRO A 256 15.20 -8.51 2.71
C PRO A 256 13.79 -8.39 3.27
N VAL A 257 12.99 -7.41 2.84
CA VAL A 257 11.59 -7.27 3.27
C VAL A 257 10.77 -8.48 2.82
N LEU A 258 10.97 -8.88 1.56
CA LEU A 258 10.13 -9.89 0.92
C LEU A 258 10.59 -11.32 1.18
N THR A 259 11.85 -11.57 1.55
CA THR A 259 12.40 -12.93 1.71
C THR A 259 13.15 -13.15 3.02
N GLY A 260 13.51 -12.10 3.74
CA GLY A 260 14.41 -12.17 4.89
C GLY A 260 15.87 -12.45 4.53
N LEU A 261 16.21 -12.58 3.24
CA LEU A 261 17.55 -12.87 2.74
C LEU A 261 18.26 -11.60 2.27
N SER A 262 19.60 -11.64 2.25
CA SER A 262 20.38 -10.70 1.45
C SER A 262 20.34 -11.08 -0.03
N VAL A 263 20.74 -10.17 -0.93
CA VAL A 263 20.83 -10.49 -2.37
C VAL A 263 21.79 -11.65 -2.64
N ASP A 264 22.90 -11.74 -1.91
CA ASP A 264 23.84 -12.85 -2.07
C ASP A 264 23.28 -14.19 -1.60
N GLU A 265 22.47 -14.18 -0.53
CA GLU A 265 21.76 -15.38 -0.07
C GLU A 265 20.65 -15.79 -1.06
N LEU A 266 19.91 -14.82 -1.60
CA LEU A 266 18.92 -15.05 -2.66
C LEU A 266 19.57 -15.69 -3.91
N LYS A 267 20.73 -15.16 -4.32
CA LYS A 267 21.47 -15.69 -5.48
C LYS A 267 21.94 -17.12 -5.28
N ARG A 268 22.40 -17.45 -4.08
CA ARG A 268 22.87 -18.81 -3.74
C ARG A 268 21.73 -19.81 -3.55
N SER A 269 20.52 -19.34 -3.24
CA SER A 269 19.38 -20.21 -2.93
C SER A 269 18.51 -20.50 -4.15
N CYS A 270 18.00 -19.47 -4.82
CA CYS A 270 16.91 -19.61 -5.80
C CYS A 270 17.08 -18.80 -7.08
N TRP A 271 17.90 -17.73 -7.07
CA TRP A 271 18.07 -16.83 -8.23
C TRP A 271 19.54 -16.71 -8.65
N THR A 272 20.06 -17.78 -9.26
CA THR A 272 21.50 -17.94 -9.56
C THR A 272 22.12 -16.80 -10.40
N ASN A 273 21.39 -16.25 -11.36
CA ASN A 273 21.85 -15.17 -12.23
C ASN A 273 20.70 -14.37 -12.87
N ALA A 274 21.02 -13.27 -13.55
CA ALA A 274 20.03 -12.37 -14.16
C ALA A 274 19.09 -13.02 -15.20
N LYS A 275 19.50 -14.11 -15.83
CA LYS A 275 18.70 -14.89 -16.78
C LYS A 275 17.87 -16.00 -16.12
N SER A 276 18.10 -16.28 -14.85
CA SER A 276 17.19 -17.13 -14.06
C SER A 276 15.97 -16.32 -13.61
N VAL A 277 14.89 -17.05 -13.33
CA VAL A 277 13.62 -16.49 -12.84
C VAL A 277 13.50 -16.64 -11.33
N PHE A 278 12.58 -15.89 -10.73
CA PHE A 278 12.35 -15.88 -9.28
C PHE A 278 11.35 -16.94 -8.79
N ASP A 279 10.78 -17.75 -9.68
CA ASP A 279 9.74 -18.76 -9.36
C ASP A 279 10.14 -19.78 -8.28
N GLY A 280 11.45 -20.00 -8.07
CA GLY A 280 11.96 -20.91 -7.02
C GLY A 280 12.27 -20.23 -5.70
N CYS A 281 12.09 -18.90 -5.60
CA CYS A 281 12.34 -18.15 -4.38
C CYS A 281 11.10 -18.15 -3.49
N HIS A 282 11.31 -18.30 -2.18
CA HIS A 282 10.26 -18.18 -1.18
C HIS A 282 10.13 -16.73 -0.74
N PHE A 283 9.01 -16.11 -1.08
CA PHE A 283 8.67 -14.74 -0.71
C PHE A 283 7.57 -14.72 0.35
N VAL A 284 7.43 -13.60 1.04
CA VAL A 284 6.47 -13.45 2.14
C VAL A 284 5.01 -13.58 1.68
N TRP A 285 4.70 -13.29 0.41
CA TRP A 285 3.39 -13.58 -0.14
C TRP A 285 3.11 -15.08 -0.24
N ASP A 286 4.13 -15.94 -0.34
CA ASP A 286 3.95 -17.40 -0.26
C ASP A 286 3.52 -17.82 1.15
N ASP A 287 4.06 -17.17 2.20
CA ASP A 287 3.64 -17.38 3.58
C ASP A 287 2.18 -16.95 3.81
N PHE A 288 1.77 -15.80 3.26
CA PHE A 288 0.38 -15.34 3.30
C PHE A 288 -0.56 -16.25 2.50
N SER A 289 -0.14 -16.67 1.30
CA SER A 289 -0.90 -17.61 0.47
C SER A 289 -1.11 -18.95 1.21
N ALA A 290 -0.07 -19.48 1.84
CA ALA A 290 -0.15 -20.68 2.68
C ALA A 290 -1.06 -20.50 3.91
N ALA A 291 -1.16 -19.28 4.44
CA ALA A 291 -2.11 -18.92 5.50
C ALA A 291 -3.55 -18.67 5.00
N GLY A 292 -3.82 -18.84 3.71
CA GLY A 292 -5.15 -18.73 3.11
C GLY A 292 -5.53 -17.34 2.59
N TYR A 293 -4.58 -16.41 2.52
CA TYR A 293 -4.82 -15.05 2.02
C TYR A 293 -4.93 -15.04 0.49
N GLU A 294 -5.67 -14.07 -0.04
CA GLU A 294 -5.56 -13.64 -1.44
C GLU A 294 -4.37 -12.69 -1.59
N THR A 295 -3.51 -12.92 -2.57
CA THR A 295 -2.24 -12.21 -2.70
C THR A 295 -2.21 -11.30 -3.92
N ALA A 296 -1.63 -10.11 -3.80
CA ALA A 296 -1.44 -9.19 -4.90
C ALA A 296 -0.02 -8.61 -4.96
N PHE A 297 0.49 -8.47 -6.19
CA PHE A 297 1.71 -7.75 -6.50
C PHE A 297 1.48 -6.81 -7.68
N GLY A 298 1.85 -5.54 -7.55
CA GLY A 298 1.74 -4.58 -8.65
C GLY A 298 2.75 -3.45 -8.54
N GLU A 299 3.29 -3.02 -9.68
CA GLU A 299 4.27 -1.94 -9.75
C GLU A 299 3.93 -1.02 -10.92
N ASP A 300 4.11 0.28 -10.78
CA ASP A 300 4.11 1.18 -11.94
C ASP A 300 5.53 1.31 -12.55
N ALA A 301 5.66 1.96 -13.70
CA ALA A 301 6.93 2.06 -14.43
C ALA A 301 7.56 0.67 -14.71
N SER A 302 6.73 -0.24 -15.21
CA SER A 302 6.96 -1.69 -15.36
C SER A 302 8.38 -2.13 -15.77
N TRP A 303 9.03 -1.40 -16.69
CA TRP A 303 10.37 -1.79 -17.17
C TRP A 303 11.48 -1.62 -16.11
N MET A 304 11.27 -0.74 -15.12
CA MET A 304 12.15 -0.55 -13.96
C MET A 304 11.75 -1.43 -12.77
N GLY A 305 10.71 -2.26 -12.90
CA GLY A 305 10.17 -3.06 -11.79
C GLY A 305 11.24 -3.88 -11.08
N ILE A 306 11.04 -4.10 -9.78
CA ILE A 306 11.99 -4.70 -8.84
C ILE A 306 12.58 -6.00 -9.40
N PHE A 307 11.74 -6.81 -10.04
CA PHE A 307 12.11 -8.12 -10.59
C PHE A 307 12.33 -8.12 -12.11
N ASN A 308 12.12 -7.01 -12.81
CA ASN A 308 12.24 -6.91 -14.28
C ASN A 308 13.45 -6.08 -14.74
N TYR A 309 13.93 -5.10 -13.97
CA TYR A 309 15.10 -4.31 -14.35
C TYR A 309 16.38 -5.17 -14.39
N LEU A 310 16.94 -5.36 -15.58
CA LEU A 310 18.10 -6.23 -15.87
C LEU A 310 17.93 -7.68 -15.41
N LYS A 311 16.68 -8.14 -15.30
CA LYS A 311 16.29 -9.44 -14.74
C LYS A 311 15.19 -10.06 -15.59
N SER A 312 15.07 -11.38 -15.57
CA SER A 312 14.03 -12.08 -16.35
C SER A 312 12.64 -12.00 -15.71
N GLY A 313 12.56 -11.71 -14.40
CA GLY A 313 11.30 -11.71 -13.66
C GLY A 313 10.82 -13.13 -13.36
N PHE A 314 9.52 -13.35 -13.48
CA PHE A 314 8.87 -14.63 -13.23
C PHE A 314 8.45 -15.32 -14.53
N ARG A 315 8.33 -16.64 -14.56
CA ARG A 315 7.68 -17.37 -15.68
C ARG A 315 6.24 -17.77 -15.35
N LYS A 316 5.92 -18.02 -14.09
CA LYS A 316 4.56 -18.17 -13.56
C LYS A 316 4.14 -16.93 -12.80
N GLN A 317 2.85 -16.72 -12.66
CA GLN A 317 2.36 -15.59 -11.88
C GLN A 317 2.72 -15.79 -10.39
N PRO A 318 3.37 -14.81 -9.71
CA PRO A 318 3.86 -14.99 -8.34
C PRO A 318 2.78 -14.85 -7.26
N THR A 319 1.67 -14.18 -7.57
CA THR A 319 0.56 -13.87 -6.65
C THR A 319 -0.79 -14.13 -7.31
N ASP A 320 -1.90 -14.14 -6.56
CA ASP A 320 -3.23 -14.33 -7.14
C ASP A 320 -3.58 -13.19 -8.12
N TYR A 321 -3.17 -11.95 -7.82
CA TYR A 321 -3.34 -10.76 -8.66
C TYR A 321 -1.98 -10.17 -9.02
N TYR A 322 -1.70 -9.96 -10.31
CA TYR A 322 -0.37 -9.50 -10.76
C TYR A 322 -0.46 -8.47 -11.90
N MET A 323 -0.20 -7.21 -11.57
CA MET A 323 -0.47 -6.06 -12.45
C MET A 323 0.57 -5.83 -13.56
N ASN A 324 1.73 -6.52 -13.52
CA ASN A 324 2.87 -6.18 -14.37
C ASN A 324 2.56 -6.18 -15.88
N VAL A 325 1.82 -7.18 -16.38
CA VAL A 325 1.47 -7.24 -17.82
C VAL A 325 0.58 -6.06 -18.24
N PHE A 326 -0.32 -5.61 -17.37
CA PHE A 326 -1.15 -4.45 -17.62
C PHE A 326 -0.31 -3.17 -17.70
N ASN A 327 0.59 -2.96 -16.74
CA ASN A 327 1.45 -1.77 -16.73
C ASN A 327 2.39 -1.77 -17.93
N LYS A 328 3.01 -2.91 -18.26
CA LYS A 328 3.84 -3.01 -19.47
C LYS A 328 3.09 -2.64 -20.74
N VAL A 329 1.91 -3.22 -20.95
CA VAL A 329 1.13 -3.01 -22.17
C VAL A 329 0.62 -1.58 -22.26
N SER A 330 0.03 -1.06 -21.19
CA SER A 330 -0.53 0.30 -21.18
C SER A 330 0.56 1.36 -21.33
N GLU A 331 1.67 1.25 -20.59
CA GLU A 331 2.81 2.16 -20.72
C GLU A 331 3.42 2.10 -22.12
N ASP A 332 3.59 0.93 -22.72
CA ASP A 332 4.12 0.80 -24.08
C ASP A 332 3.20 1.44 -25.14
N LYS A 333 1.89 1.21 -25.02
CA LYS A 333 0.92 1.53 -26.07
C LYS A 333 0.34 2.94 -25.98
N ILE A 334 0.07 3.43 -24.77
CA ILE A 334 -0.58 4.73 -24.53
C ILE A 334 0.18 5.59 -23.51
N GLY A 335 1.38 5.17 -23.10
CA GLY A 335 2.20 5.97 -22.20
C GLY A 335 2.97 7.07 -22.92
N PHE A 336 2.96 8.28 -22.36
CA PHE A 336 3.64 9.48 -22.86
C PHE A 336 4.17 10.35 -21.70
N GLU A 337 4.61 11.58 -22.00
CA GLU A 337 5.31 12.47 -21.06
C GLU A 337 6.50 11.74 -20.43
N LYS A 338 7.41 11.29 -21.29
CA LYS A 338 8.60 10.55 -20.86
C LYS A 338 9.61 11.51 -20.24
N ARG A 339 9.87 11.34 -18.94
CA ARG A 339 10.92 12.05 -18.21
C ARG A 339 11.92 11.05 -17.66
N LEU A 340 13.16 11.13 -18.14
CA LEU A 340 14.21 10.14 -17.88
C LEU A 340 13.69 8.72 -18.08
N ASN A 341 13.47 7.99 -16.98
CA ASN A 341 13.17 6.57 -17.02
C ASN A 341 11.67 6.28 -17.06
N ALA A 342 10.79 7.17 -16.60
CA ALA A 342 9.36 6.88 -16.54
C ALA A 342 8.55 7.61 -17.63
N LYS A 343 7.47 6.96 -18.08
CA LYS A 343 6.36 7.63 -18.78
C LYS A 343 5.37 8.06 -17.71
N LEU A 344 5.19 9.36 -17.51
CA LEU A 344 4.43 9.88 -16.36
C LEU A 344 2.93 9.81 -16.55
N CYS A 345 2.47 9.70 -17.80
CA CYS A 345 1.07 9.57 -18.16
C CYS A 345 0.80 8.27 -18.93
N THR A 346 -0.37 7.68 -18.71
CA THR A 346 -0.95 6.56 -19.48
C THR A 346 -2.39 6.88 -19.81
N GLY A 347 -2.68 7.17 -21.07
CA GLY A 347 -4.00 7.67 -21.47
C GLY A 347 -4.35 8.99 -20.77
N PRO A 348 -5.60 9.18 -20.29
CA PRO A 348 -6.02 10.44 -19.66
C PRO A 348 -5.47 10.62 -18.23
N ARG A 349 -4.74 9.65 -17.66
CA ARG A 349 -4.33 9.62 -16.25
C ARG A 349 -2.82 9.52 -16.07
N LYS A 350 -2.34 9.86 -14.87
CA LYS A 350 -0.95 9.63 -14.48
C LYS A 350 -0.71 8.13 -14.35
N THR A 351 0.50 7.67 -14.66
CA THR A 351 0.89 6.26 -14.51
C THR A 351 0.70 5.76 -13.08
N ILE A 352 1.07 6.57 -12.08
CA ILE A 352 0.83 6.24 -10.67
C ILE A 352 -0.67 6.09 -10.33
N GLN A 353 -1.55 6.88 -10.96
CA GLN A 353 -3.00 6.79 -10.70
C GLN A 353 -3.57 5.45 -11.17
N ALA A 354 -3.02 4.86 -12.23
CA ALA A 354 -3.43 3.52 -12.67
C ALA A 354 -3.14 2.47 -11.57
N LEU A 355 -1.95 2.52 -10.96
CA LEU A 355 -1.59 1.67 -9.82
C LEU A 355 -2.49 1.92 -8.61
N LEU A 356 -2.64 3.18 -8.17
CA LEU A 356 -3.46 3.53 -7.01
C LEU A 356 -4.93 3.10 -7.17
N ASN A 357 -5.49 3.24 -8.38
CA ASN A 357 -6.84 2.77 -8.68
C ASN A 357 -6.94 1.24 -8.61
N TYR A 358 -5.93 0.50 -9.07
CA TYR A 358 -5.90 -0.96 -8.94
C TYR A 358 -5.81 -1.41 -7.47
N ILE A 359 -5.04 -0.68 -6.64
CA ILE A 359 -4.97 -0.91 -5.19
C ILE A 359 -6.32 -0.74 -4.53
N TYR A 360 -7.04 0.34 -4.86
CA TYR A 360 -8.39 0.58 -4.35
C TYR A 360 -9.35 -0.55 -4.75
N LYS A 361 -9.35 -0.95 -6.03
CA LYS A 361 -10.20 -2.05 -6.53
C LYS A 361 -9.88 -3.37 -5.82
N PHE A 362 -8.60 -3.68 -5.62
CA PHE A 362 -8.16 -4.86 -4.88
C PHE A 362 -8.67 -4.83 -3.44
N ALA A 363 -8.39 -3.77 -2.69
CA ALA A 363 -8.80 -3.65 -1.29
C ALA A 363 -10.33 -3.73 -1.14
N ASN A 364 -11.08 -3.11 -2.07
CA ASN A 364 -12.54 -3.16 -2.05
C ASN A 364 -13.08 -4.57 -2.37
N THR A 365 -12.51 -5.24 -3.39
CA THR A 365 -12.90 -6.62 -3.74
C THR A 365 -12.62 -7.58 -2.59
N MET A 366 -11.48 -7.40 -1.91
CA MET A 366 -11.05 -8.29 -0.83
C MET A 366 -11.63 -7.95 0.54
N LYS A 367 -12.52 -6.95 0.66
CA LYS A 367 -13.03 -6.45 1.95
C LYS A 367 -13.59 -7.53 2.89
N ASP A 368 -14.16 -8.60 2.32
CA ASP A 368 -14.80 -9.71 3.04
C ASP A 368 -13.88 -10.96 3.13
N SER A 369 -12.60 -10.82 2.79
CA SER A 369 -11.60 -11.89 2.77
C SER A 369 -10.26 -11.42 3.37
N LEU A 370 -9.38 -12.36 3.72
CA LEU A 370 -8.02 -12.02 4.11
C LEU A 370 -7.14 -11.81 2.87
N SER A 371 -6.41 -10.70 2.83
CA SER A 371 -5.58 -10.35 1.68
C SER A 371 -4.22 -9.80 2.06
N PHE A 372 -3.19 -10.15 1.30
CA PHE A 372 -1.87 -9.53 1.34
C PHE A 372 -1.60 -8.84 0.00
N GLY A 373 -1.44 -7.52 0.01
CA GLY A 373 -1.11 -6.74 -1.18
C GLY A 373 0.24 -6.05 -1.03
N PHE A 374 1.14 -6.25 -1.99
CA PHE A 374 2.40 -5.53 -2.10
C PHE A 374 2.40 -4.68 -3.39
N PHE A 375 2.39 -3.36 -3.23
CA PHE A 375 2.33 -2.44 -4.38
C PHE A 375 3.45 -1.41 -4.33
N TRP A 376 4.07 -1.11 -5.47
CA TRP A 376 5.26 -0.27 -5.54
C TRP A 376 5.15 0.82 -6.63
N GLY A 377 5.17 2.09 -6.24
CA GLY A 377 5.14 3.23 -7.16
C GLY A 377 6.51 3.88 -7.29
N ALA A 378 6.99 4.05 -8.53
CA ALA A 378 8.27 4.65 -8.88
C ALA A 378 8.16 5.80 -9.91
N SER A 379 7.08 5.87 -10.70
CA SER A 379 7.01 6.77 -11.87
C SER A 379 7.22 8.26 -11.54
N LEU A 380 6.76 8.73 -10.38
CA LEU A 380 6.90 10.13 -9.95
C LEU A 380 8.11 10.41 -9.06
N THR A 381 8.87 9.40 -8.64
CA THR A 381 9.77 9.55 -7.49
C THR A 381 11.20 9.10 -7.74
N HIS A 382 11.40 8.01 -8.50
CA HIS A 382 12.72 7.37 -8.68
C HIS A 382 13.82 8.34 -9.15
N ASP A 383 13.49 9.25 -10.08
CA ASP A 383 14.46 10.10 -10.78
C ASP A 383 14.59 11.53 -10.22
N TYR A 384 13.57 12.04 -9.51
CA TYR A 384 13.42 13.48 -9.25
C TYR A 384 13.05 13.79 -7.80
N LEU A 385 13.79 14.72 -7.18
CA LEU A 385 13.58 15.13 -5.79
C LEU A 385 12.23 15.83 -5.52
N ASN A 386 11.69 16.59 -6.49
CA ASN A 386 10.48 17.42 -6.30
C ASN A 386 9.24 16.89 -7.03
N LEU A 387 9.42 15.95 -7.96
CA LEU A 387 8.31 15.34 -8.70
C LEU A 387 7.31 14.55 -7.83
N PRO A 388 7.67 13.95 -6.66
CA PRO A 388 6.69 13.30 -5.78
C PRO A 388 5.51 14.19 -5.40
N LYS A 389 5.67 15.52 -5.44
CA LYS A 389 4.60 16.49 -5.20
C LYS A 389 3.40 16.31 -6.13
N ASN A 390 3.63 15.83 -7.35
CA ASN A 390 2.56 15.53 -8.29
C ASN A 390 1.70 14.33 -7.88
N GLY A 391 2.15 13.50 -6.94
CA GLY A 391 1.41 12.35 -6.43
C GLY A 391 0.78 12.56 -5.05
N ASP A 392 1.04 13.68 -4.37
CA ASP A 392 0.60 13.86 -2.97
C ASP A 392 -0.93 13.78 -2.83
N GLU A 393 -1.67 14.50 -3.68
CA GLU A 393 -3.13 14.48 -3.66
C GLU A 393 -3.69 13.10 -4.04
N ASP A 394 -3.07 12.40 -5.00
CA ASP A 394 -3.51 11.08 -5.45
C ASP A 394 -3.35 10.02 -4.34
N HIS A 395 -2.21 10.01 -3.64
CA HIS A 395 -1.98 9.08 -2.52
C HIS A 395 -2.89 9.41 -1.34
N ARG A 396 -3.05 10.70 -1.00
CA ARG A 396 -4.03 11.13 0.01
C ARG A 396 -5.45 10.65 -0.33
N HIS A 397 -5.87 10.76 -1.60
CA HIS A 397 -7.19 10.31 -2.06
C HIS A 397 -7.39 8.81 -1.92
N LEU A 398 -6.38 8.01 -2.27
CA LEU A 398 -6.44 6.57 -2.03
C LEU A 398 -6.63 6.28 -0.53
N LEU A 399 -5.78 6.84 0.33
CA LEU A 399 -5.84 6.60 1.78
C LEU A 399 -7.17 7.04 2.40
N GLU A 400 -7.69 8.19 1.97
CA GLU A 400 -8.99 8.68 2.41
C GLU A 400 -10.14 7.77 1.97
N SER A 401 -10.10 7.26 0.74
CA SER A 401 -11.12 6.33 0.23
C SER A 401 -11.09 5.01 1.00
N LEU A 402 -9.90 4.44 1.21
CA LEU A 402 -9.72 3.22 2.01
C LEU A 402 -10.23 3.39 3.45
N TYR A 403 -10.00 4.55 4.05
CA TYR A 403 -10.46 4.87 5.40
C TYR A 403 -11.99 5.07 5.47
N ASN A 404 -12.54 5.95 4.63
CA ASN A 404 -13.96 6.33 4.66
C ASN A 404 -14.89 5.17 4.32
N GLU A 405 -14.43 4.24 3.49
CA GLU A 405 -15.19 3.03 3.13
C GLU A 405 -14.97 1.86 4.12
N GLY A 406 -14.21 2.07 5.18
CA GLY A 406 -13.97 1.06 6.22
C GLY A 406 -13.06 -0.10 5.78
N LEU A 407 -12.36 0.03 4.64
CA LEU A 407 -11.45 -1.00 4.12
C LEU A 407 -10.19 -1.18 4.99
N LEU A 408 -9.93 -0.23 5.89
CA LEU A 408 -8.85 -0.32 6.89
C LEU A 408 -9.27 -0.93 8.23
N ASN A 409 -10.56 -1.22 8.45
CA ASN A 409 -11.07 -1.71 9.75
C ASN A 409 -10.57 -3.13 10.13
N ARG A 410 -10.04 -3.87 9.15
CA ARG A 410 -9.42 -5.19 9.34
C ARG A 410 -8.05 -5.27 8.64
N THR A 411 -7.41 -4.15 8.36
CA THR A 411 -6.19 -4.10 7.55
C THR A 411 -5.06 -3.42 8.31
N VAL A 412 -3.91 -4.08 8.40
CA VAL A 412 -2.64 -3.42 8.74
C VAL A 412 -2.10 -2.77 7.47
N LEU A 413 -2.02 -1.45 7.47
CA LEU A 413 -1.49 -0.65 6.37
C LEU A 413 -0.02 -0.32 6.65
N ILE A 414 0.86 -0.67 5.72
CA ILE A 414 2.27 -0.31 5.75
C ILE A 414 2.54 0.63 4.57
N VAL A 415 2.98 1.84 4.84
CA VAL A 415 3.41 2.79 3.79
C VAL A 415 4.90 3.01 3.94
N MET A 416 5.70 2.68 2.93
CA MET A 416 7.16 2.67 3.06
C MET A 416 7.88 3.19 1.83
N SER A 417 9.14 3.57 2.05
CA SER A 417 10.15 3.68 1.00
C SER A 417 11.32 2.75 1.30
N ASP A 418 12.17 2.52 0.31
CA ASP A 418 13.32 1.62 0.31
C ASP A 418 14.65 2.34 0.53
N HIS A 419 14.77 3.55 -0.01
CA HIS A 419 15.90 4.47 0.15
C HIS A 419 15.47 5.91 -0.14
N GLY A 420 16.35 6.90 0.11
CA GLY A 420 16.14 8.26 -0.37
C GLY A 420 16.67 8.49 -1.79
N ILE A 421 16.62 9.72 -2.28
CA ILE A 421 17.02 10.02 -3.66
C ILE A 421 18.50 9.67 -3.89
N ARG A 422 18.77 8.93 -4.96
CA ARG A 422 20.12 8.50 -5.36
C ARG A 422 20.73 9.36 -6.45
N TRP A 423 20.06 10.43 -6.85
CA TRP A 423 20.48 11.29 -7.95
C TRP A 423 20.50 12.76 -7.52
N GLY A 424 21.18 13.57 -8.33
CA GLY A 424 21.24 15.03 -8.14
C GLY A 424 22.24 15.51 -7.11
N GLU A 425 22.50 16.82 -7.15
CA GLU A 425 23.53 17.50 -6.36
C GLU A 425 23.22 17.58 -4.85
N ILE A 426 21.96 17.36 -4.46
CA ILE A 426 21.58 17.34 -3.04
C ILE A 426 22.39 16.32 -2.25
N ARG A 427 22.77 15.19 -2.87
CA ARG A 427 23.58 14.12 -2.25
C ARG A 427 24.97 14.57 -1.83
N SER A 428 25.48 15.67 -2.38
CA SER A 428 26.76 16.27 -2.00
C SER A 428 26.67 17.09 -0.70
N THR A 429 25.47 17.28 -0.15
CA THR A 429 25.27 17.91 1.16
C THR A 429 25.24 16.87 2.28
N TYR A 430 25.54 17.30 3.51
CA TYR A 430 25.46 16.43 4.69
C TYR A 430 24.04 15.86 4.90
N GLN A 431 23.00 16.69 4.73
CA GLN A 431 21.62 16.26 4.85
C GLN A 431 21.23 15.29 3.73
N GLY A 432 21.57 15.57 2.47
CA GLY A 432 21.28 14.65 1.37
C GLY A 432 21.97 13.29 1.52
N TYR A 433 23.20 13.26 2.04
CA TYR A 433 23.90 12.01 2.38
C TYR A 433 23.13 11.17 3.40
N LEU A 434 22.58 11.80 4.45
CA LEU A 434 21.82 11.10 5.49
C LEU A 434 20.43 10.69 5.02
N GLU A 435 19.71 11.59 4.36
CA GLU A 435 18.37 11.34 3.84
C GLU A 435 18.32 10.15 2.88
N GLU A 436 19.36 9.99 2.07
CA GLU A 436 19.50 8.86 1.15
C GLU A 436 19.49 7.49 1.85
N ARG A 437 19.90 7.43 3.13
CA ARG A 437 19.93 6.21 3.97
C ARG A 437 18.68 6.03 4.84
N LEU A 438 17.84 7.04 4.95
CA LEU A 438 16.73 7.12 5.89
C LEU A 438 15.40 7.27 5.15
N PRO A 439 14.91 6.20 4.48
CA PRO A 439 13.55 6.17 3.94
C PRO A 439 12.51 6.26 5.06
N PHE A 440 11.28 6.61 4.72
CA PHE A 440 10.18 6.52 5.69
C PHE A 440 9.65 5.09 5.79
N LEU A 441 9.04 4.80 6.94
CA LEU A 441 8.19 3.64 7.16
C LEU A 441 7.08 4.04 8.14
N TYR A 442 5.82 3.87 7.72
CA TYR A 442 4.63 4.10 8.52
C TYR A 442 3.86 2.79 8.65
N VAL A 443 3.41 2.49 9.87
CA VAL A 443 2.57 1.33 10.17
C VAL A 443 1.28 1.81 10.83
N SER A 444 0.14 1.57 10.19
CA SER A 444 -1.20 1.76 10.76
C SER A 444 -1.90 0.40 10.91
N TYR A 445 -2.75 0.29 11.91
CA TYR A 445 -3.44 -0.94 12.27
C TYR A 445 -4.87 -0.60 12.73
N PRO A 446 -5.82 -1.56 12.68
CA PRO A 446 -7.19 -1.32 13.11
C PRO A 446 -7.32 -0.88 14.58
N ASP A 447 -8.38 -0.14 14.91
CA ASP A 447 -8.58 0.37 16.27
C ASP A 447 -8.71 -0.73 17.33
N TRP A 448 -9.30 -1.88 16.99
CA TRP A 448 -9.38 -3.01 17.91
C TRP A 448 -8.01 -3.66 18.18
N PHE A 449 -7.06 -3.53 17.24
CA PHE A 449 -5.75 -4.17 17.30
C PHE A 449 -4.91 -3.66 18.48
N LYS A 450 -4.95 -2.34 18.75
CA LYS A 450 -4.25 -1.75 19.90
C LYS A 450 -4.83 -2.17 21.25
N VAL A 451 -6.12 -2.50 21.31
CA VAL A 451 -6.76 -2.97 22.54
C VAL A 451 -6.36 -4.41 22.79
N LYS A 452 -6.52 -5.28 21.78
CA LYS A 452 -6.23 -6.70 21.89
C LYS A 452 -4.74 -7.00 22.06
N TYR A 453 -3.89 -6.41 21.20
CA TYR A 453 -2.44 -6.65 21.18
C TYR A 453 -1.67 -5.48 21.78
N THR A 454 -2.06 -5.05 22.99
CA THR A 454 -1.50 -3.88 23.68
C THR A 454 0.03 -3.95 23.80
N THR A 455 0.60 -5.11 24.15
CA THR A 455 2.06 -5.29 24.27
C THR A 455 2.78 -5.16 22.93
N ALA A 456 2.23 -5.75 21.87
CA ALA A 456 2.77 -5.64 20.52
C ALA A 456 2.83 -4.17 20.06
N VAL A 457 1.73 -3.43 20.24
CA VAL A 457 1.63 -2.02 19.86
C VAL A 457 2.54 -1.13 20.72
N ALA A 458 2.66 -1.40 22.02
CA ALA A 458 3.60 -0.69 22.88
C ALA A 458 5.05 -0.87 22.40
N ASN A 459 5.43 -2.09 22.02
CA ASN A 459 6.74 -2.36 21.44
C ASN A 459 6.94 -1.65 20.10
N LEU A 460 5.97 -1.71 19.19
CA LEU A 460 6.03 -1.01 17.90
C LEU A 460 6.28 0.50 18.10
N LYS A 461 5.51 1.14 18.99
CA LYS A 461 5.68 2.57 19.33
C LYS A 461 7.04 2.87 19.97
N LYS A 462 7.52 2.01 20.87
CA LYS A 462 8.86 2.13 21.46
C LYS A 462 9.96 1.99 20.40
N ASN A 463 9.76 1.10 19.44
CA ASN A 463 10.69 0.80 18.35
C ASN A 463 10.74 1.91 17.30
N ALA A 464 9.76 2.82 17.26
CA ALA A 464 9.77 3.98 16.38
C ALA A 464 11.05 4.82 16.50
N ARG A 465 11.67 4.84 17.69
CA ARG A 465 12.93 5.55 17.97
C ARG A 465 14.13 4.59 18.11
N ARG A 466 14.10 3.44 17.42
CA ARG A 466 15.19 2.47 17.36
C ARG A 466 15.69 2.31 15.93
N LEU A 467 16.93 1.86 15.79
CA LEU A 467 17.46 1.46 14.50
C LEU A 467 16.75 0.19 14.03
N THR A 468 15.97 0.33 12.96
CA THR A 468 15.22 -0.76 12.33
C THR A 468 15.60 -0.84 10.86
N THR A 469 15.45 -2.03 10.29
CA THR A 469 15.88 -2.33 8.92
C THR A 469 14.81 -3.11 8.17
N PRO A 470 14.92 -3.20 6.84
CA PRO A 470 14.18 -4.16 6.01
C PRO A 470 14.02 -5.57 6.60
N TYR A 471 15.04 -6.12 7.29
CA TYR A 471 14.95 -7.44 7.93
C TYR A 471 13.98 -7.48 9.12
N ASP A 472 13.84 -6.38 9.85
CA ASP A 472 12.87 -6.26 10.94
C ASP A 472 11.43 -6.16 10.39
N LEU A 473 11.28 -5.43 9.28
CA LEU A 473 10.01 -5.34 8.55
C LEU A 473 9.56 -6.72 8.03
N HIS A 474 10.49 -7.54 7.53
CA HIS A 474 10.14 -8.92 7.17
C HIS A 474 9.61 -9.73 8.35
N LYS A 475 10.17 -9.56 9.56
CA LYS A 475 9.72 -10.30 10.75
C LYS A 475 8.33 -9.89 11.24
N ILE A 476 7.94 -8.62 11.09
CA ILE A 476 6.55 -8.22 11.41
C ILE A 476 5.58 -8.84 10.40
N LEU A 477 5.92 -8.91 9.11
CA LEU A 477 5.07 -9.56 8.10
C LEU A 477 4.82 -11.04 8.42
N LEU A 478 5.87 -11.77 8.81
CA LEU A 478 5.73 -13.16 9.24
C LEU A 478 4.85 -13.33 10.49
N ASP A 479 4.88 -12.38 11.43
CA ASP A 479 3.99 -12.42 12.59
C ASP A 479 2.53 -12.12 12.21
N LEU A 480 2.29 -11.32 11.17
CA LEU A 480 0.94 -10.97 10.69
C LEU A 480 0.24 -12.12 9.94
N THR A 481 0.95 -13.18 9.57
CA THR A 481 0.33 -14.41 9.04
C THR A 481 -0.41 -15.21 10.11
N ASN A 482 -0.09 -14.99 11.40
CA ASN A 482 -0.73 -15.67 12.53
C ASN A 482 -0.65 -14.81 13.80
N LEU A 483 -1.75 -14.12 14.14
CA LEU A 483 -1.76 -13.15 15.24
C LEU A 483 -1.65 -13.77 16.64
N THR A 484 -1.78 -15.09 16.80
CA THR A 484 -1.49 -15.75 18.11
C THR A 484 -0.03 -15.54 18.53
N ARG A 485 0.86 -15.23 17.58
CA ARG A 485 2.26 -14.85 17.84
C ARG A 485 2.41 -13.51 18.58
N LEU A 486 1.33 -12.73 18.66
CA LEU A 486 1.25 -11.42 19.30
C LEU A 486 0.61 -11.48 20.69
N ASP A 487 0.15 -12.67 21.11
CA ASP A 487 -0.37 -12.86 22.46
C ASP A 487 0.71 -12.51 23.49
N LYS A 488 0.27 -11.92 24.60
CA LYS A 488 1.17 -11.32 25.60
C LYS A 488 2.18 -12.32 26.15
N GLU A 489 1.73 -13.52 26.45
CA GLU A 489 2.54 -14.62 26.97
C GLU A 489 3.56 -15.08 25.91
N VAL A 490 3.13 -15.22 24.66
CA VAL A 490 4.02 -15.60 23.53
C VAL A 490 5.07 -14.53 23.26
N LEU A 491 4.71 -13.24 23.27
CA LEU A 491 5.66 -12.14 23.12
C LEU A 491 6.66 -12.10 24.27
N LYS A 492 6.24 -12.40 25.50
CA LYS A 492 7.12 -12.47 26.66
C LYS A 492 8.15 -13.58 26.48
N GLU A 493 7.72 -14.79 26.12
CA GLU A 493 8.61 -15.93 25.86
C GLU A 493 9.62 -15.62 24.74
N ARG A 494 9.14 -15.12 23.60
CA ARG A 494 10.00 -14.72 22.47
C ARG A 494 11.01 -13.62 22.85
N THR A 495 10.61 -12.69 23.72
CA THR A 495 11.51 -11.63 24.22
C THR A 495 12.61 -12.23 25.12
N GLU A 496 12.25 -13.16 26.01
CA GLU A 496 13.22 -13.85 26.86
C GLU A 496 14.21 -14.71 26.03
N GLU A 497 13.73 -15.38 24.99
CA GLU A 497 14.59 -16.12 24.05
C GLU A 497 15.58 -15.21 23.31
N LEU A 498 15.11 -14.05 22.84
CA LEU A 498 15.96 -13.03 22.23
C LEU A 498 17.09 -12.58 23.16
N HIS A 499 16.80 -12.41 24.45
CA HIS A 499 17.81 -12.04 25.45
C HIS A 499 18.78 -13.19 25.78
N LYS A 500 18.31 -14.44 25.75
CA LYS A 500 19.12 -15.63 26.06
C LYS A 500 20.09 -16.02 24.93
N SER A 501 19.78 -15.71 23.66
CA SER A 501 20.62 -16.14 22.53
C SER A 501 22.05 -15.57 22.56
N GLY A 502 22.27 -14.46 23.28
CA GLY A 502 23.57 -13.81 23.41
C GLY A 502 24.06 -13.10 22.13
N SER A 503 23.34 -13.21 21.01
CA SER A 503 23.65 -12.54 19.74
C SER A 503 22.40 -11.92 19.13
N THR A 504 22.46 -10.64 18.79
CA THR A 504 21.34 -9.92 18.17
C THR A 504 21.03 -10.51 16.78
N PRO A 505 19.83 -11.07 16.55
CA PRO A 505 19.43 -11.54 15.23
C PRO A 505 19.42 -10.41 14.21
N ARG A 506 19.68 -10.75 12.93
CA ARG A 506 19.67 -9.79 11.81
C ARG A 506 18.35 -9.04 11.70
N GLY A 507 17.23 -9.74 11.86
CA GLY A 507 15.88 -9.18 11.88
C GLY A 507 15.15 -9.60 13.16
N ILE A 508 14.48 -8.64 13.78
CA ILE A 508 13.63 -8.80 14.96
C ILE A 508 12.27 -8.18 14.62
N SER A 509 11.17 -8.89 14.94
CA SER A 509 9.83 -8.36 14.71
C SER A 509 9.65 -7.02 15.41
N LEU A 510 9.04 -6.05 14.73
CA LEU A 510 8.74 -4.74 15.32
C LEU A 510 7.74 -4.82 16.48
N PHE A 511 7.09 -5.97 16.69
CA PHE A 511 6.26 -6.26 17.87
C PHE A 511 7.05 -6.78 19.08
N LEU A 512 8.35 -7.03 18.92
CA LEU A 512 9.30 -7.35 20.00
C LEU A 512 10.21 -6.13 20.27
N PRO A 513 10.77 -5.97 21.48
CA PRO A 513 11.63 -4.84 21.78
C PRO A 513 12.93 -4.89 20.95
N ILE A 514 13.20 -3.85 20.18
CA ILE A 514 14.46 -3.70 19.43
C ILE A 514 15.56 -3.19 20.39
N PRO A 515 16.74 -3.86 20.47
CA PRO A 515 17.81 -3.49 21.37
C PRO A 515 18.38 -2.08 21.14
N GLU A 516 18.79 -1.39 22.21
CA GLU A 516 19.38 -0.05 22.14
C GLU A 516 20.84 -0.03 21.69
N ASP A 517 21.49 -1.19 21.67
CA ASP A 517 22.91 -1.37 21.35
C ASP A 517 23.15 -1.76 19.88
N ARG A 518 22.09 -1.83 19.06
CA ARG A 518 22.23 -1.95 17.60
C ARG A 518 23.01 -0.76 17.04
N THR A 519 24.05 -1.05 16.28
CA THR A 519 24.94 -0.03 15.71
C THR A 519 24.56 0.32 14.29
N CYS A 520 24.75 1.59 13.90
CA CYS A 520 24.59 2.10 12.53
C CYS A 520 25.94 2.58 11.95
N PRO A 521 26.91 1.69 11.70
CA PRO A 521 28.26 2.07 11.27
C PRO A 521 28.37 2.52 9.79
N GLY A 522 27.25 2.65 9.05
CA GLY A 522 27.20 2.87 7.60
C GLY A 522 26.70 4.24 7.15
#